data_AF-A0A7V2AU94-F1
#
_entry.id   AF-A0A7V2AU94-F1
#
_cell.length_a   1.000
_cell.length_b   1.000
_cell.length_c   1.000
_cell.angle_alpha   90.00
_cell.angle_beta   90.00
_cell.angle_gamma   90.00
#
_symmetry.space_group_name_H-M   'P 1'
#
loop_
_entity.id
_entity.type
_entity.pdbx_description
1 polymer ?
#
loop_
_entity_poly.entity_id
_entity_poly.type
_entity_poly.pdbx_seq_one_letter_code
_entity_poly.pdbx_strand_id
1 'polypeptide(L)'
;MASSNHHKIVGYYGFPRRGLLAAARERFGPDSELVDLDLALGAPDSGLLPAAGCRIIANIVDNALHLGDRLALVVAAVGEDKCDRGRHAAMILEELGFEVVESRFPPDEYESRPLPYSVGRGPLAERIDLIMKTVVDPAPPAGPPARCEPSHGFWGVPPNDFRILDLFPETTHIYGWTR
;
A
#
# COMPACT_ATOMS: atom_id res chain seq x y z
N MET A 1 -34.02 -8.46 -9.93
CA MET A 1 -33.23 -7.43 -10.61
C MET A 1 -31.82 -7.98 -10.72
N ALA A 2 -31.31 -8.11 -11.95
CA ALA A 2 -30.05 -8.80 -12.20
C ALA A 2 -28.89 -8.06 -11.52
N SER A 3 -28.23 -8.73 -10.57
CA SER A 3 -26.96 -8.28 -10.00
C SER A 3 -25.94 -8.25 -11.12
N SER A 4 -25.64 -7.05 -11.64
CA SER A 4 -24.51 -6.87 -12.54
C SER A 4 -23.26 -7.37 -11.82
N ASN A 5 -22.59 -8.33 -12.45
CA ASN A 5 -21.35 -8.93 -11.98
C ASN A 5 -20.21 -7.91 -12.17
N HIS A 6 -20.30 -6.76 -11.50
CA HIS A 6 -19.21 -5.79 -11.47
C HIS A 6 -18.03 -6.50 -10.82
N HIS A 7 -16.89 -6.54 -11.52
CA HIS A 7 -15.61 -6.92 -10.91
C HIS A 7 -15.47 -6.13 -9.61
N LYS A 8 -15.51 -6.85 -8.49
CA LYS A 8 -15.43 -6.28 -7.16
C LYS A 8 -13.95 -6.05 -6.84
N ILE A 9 -13.64 -4.82 -6.47
CA ILE A 9 -12.29 -4.36 -6.12
C ILE A 9 -12.15 -4.44 -4.60
N VAL A 10 -11.02 -4.96 -4.13
CA VAL A 10 -10.62 -4.90 -2.73
C VAL A 10 -9.55 -3.83 -2.61
N GLY A 11 -9.89 -2.74 -1.93
CA GLY A 11 -8.93 -1.69 -1.61
C GLY A 11 -8.09 -2.09 -0.40
N TYR A 12 -6.85 -1.64 -0.35
CA TYR A 12 -6.03 -1.75 0.85
C TYR A 12 -5.08 -0.55 0.97
N TYR A 13 -4.54 -0.31 2.15
CA TYR A 13 -3.49 0.69 2.34
C TYR A 13 -2.57 0.35 3.49
N GLY A 14 -1.35 0.90 3.48
CA GLY A 14 -0.29 0.55 4.42
C GLY A 14 0.21 -0.88 4.24
N PHE A 15 0.60 -1.52 5.35
CA PHE A 15 1.06 -2.91 5.36
C PHE A 15 0.05 -3.80 6.10
N PRO A 16 -1.14 -4.06 5.53
CA PRO A 16 -2.12 -4.90 6.18
C PRO A 16 -1.66 -6.36 6.22
N ARG A 17 -2.20 -7.12 7.16
CA ARG A 17 -1.97 -8.56 7.29
C ARG A 17 -2.40 -9.27 6.02
N ARG A 18 -1.51 -10.05 5.43
CA ARG A 18 -1.79 -10.83 4.22
C ARG A 18 -2.93 -11.83 4.38
N GLY A 19 -3.09 -12.39 5.57
CA GLY A 19 -4.24 -13.27 5.85
C GLY A 19 -5.58 -12.57 5.62
N LEU A 20 -5.68 -11.26 5.91
CA LEU A 20 -6.89 -10.48 5.66
C LEU A 20 -7.08 -10.19 4.17
N LEU A 21 -6.01 -9.91 3.44
CA LEU A 21 -6.05 -9.76 1.98
C LEU A 21 -6.47 -11.08 1.29
N ALA A 22 -5.95 -12.21 1.77
CA ALA A 22 -6.32 -13.53 1.26
C ALA A 22 -7.79 -13.86 1.55
N ALA A 23 -8.25 -13.64 2.79
CA ALA A 23 -9.65 -13.84 3.17
C ALA A 23 -10.61 -12.94 2.37
N ALA A 24 -10.19 -11.70 2.08
CA ALA A 24 -10.92 -10.81 1.19
C ALA A 24 -11.05 -11.39 -0.23
N ARG A 25 -9.95 -11.85 -0.83
CA ARG A 25 -10.00 -12.50 -2.15
C ARG A 25 -10.83 -13.79 -2.15
N GLU A 26 -10.77 -14.59 -1.09
CA GLU A 26 -11.62 -15.77 -0.95
C GLU A 26 -13.11 -15.40 -0.91
N ARG A 27 -13.46 -14.32 -0.22
CA ARG A 27 -14.85 -13.85 -0.10
C ARG A 27 -15.41 -13.28 -1.41
N PHE A 28 -14.62 -12.51 -2.16
CA PHE A 28 -15.08 -11.80 -3.35
C PHE A 28 -14.68 -12.45 -4.68
N GLY A 29 -13.90 -13.53 -4.62
CA GLY A 29 -13.45 -14.32 -5.77
C GLY A 29 -11.96 -14.13 -6.09
N PRO A 30 -11.29 -15.16 -6.62
CA PRO A 30 -9.85 -15.12 -6.89
C PRO A 30 -9.45 -14.05 -7.92
N ASP A 31 -10.39 -13.66 -8.80
CA ASP A 31 -10.23 -12.62 -9.82
C ASP A 31 -10.49 -11.20 -9.28
N SER A 32 -10.79 -11.05 -7.98
CA SER A 32 -10.90 -9.73 -7.36
C SER A 32 -9.57 -8.99 -7.42
N GLU A 33 -9.62 -7.75 -7.90
CA GLU A 33 -8.46 -6.88 -8.00
C GLU A 33 -8.10 -6.32 -6.62
N LEU A 34 -6.82 -6.43 -6.23
CA LEU A 34 -6.29 -5.75 -5.06
C LEU A 34 -5.72 -4.39 -5.48
N VAL A 35 -6.27 -3.30 -4.97
CA VAL A 35 -5.86 -1.94 -5.30
C VAL A 35 -5.25 -1.26 -4.08
N ASP A 36 -4.00 -0.80 -4.22
CA ASP A 36 -3.35 0.02 -3.20
C ASP A 36 -3.89 1.45 -3.24
N LEU A 37 -4.62 1.84 -2.20
CA LEU A 37 -5.24 3.15 -2.08
C LEU A 37 -4.24 4.23 -1.63
N ASP A 38 -3.03 3.87 -1.16
CA ASP A 38 -1.98 4.86 -0.85
C ASP A 38 -1.48 5.59 -2.13
N LEU A 39 -1.64 4.95 -3.31
CA LEU A 39 -1.13 5.42 -4.59
C LEU A 39 -1.95 6.55 -5.21
N ALA A 40 -1.28 7.39 -6.02
CA ALA A 40 -1.94 8.42 -6.81
C ALA A 40 -2.60 7.82 -8.07
N LEU A 41 -3.80 7.25 -7.93
CA LEU A 41 -4.54 6.61 -9.04
C LEU A 41 -5.28 7.60 -9.96
N GLY A 42 -5.13 8.91 -9.71
CA GLY A 42 -5.76 9.96 -10.50
C GLY A 42 -7.22 10.27 -10.12
N ALA A 43 -7.66 9.82 -8.94
CA ALA A 43 -8.96 10.21 -8.39
C ALA A 43 -9.04 11.74 -8.18
N PRO A 44 -10.22 12.36 -8.38
CA PRO A 44 -10.43 13.77 -8.10
C PRO A 44 -10.38 14.03 -6.58
N ASP A 45 -9.90 15.22 -6.19
CA ASP A 45 -9.92 15.68 -4.80
C ASP A 45 -11.37 15.78 -4.30
N SER A 46 -11.68 15.02 -3.26
CA SER A 46 -13.02 15.00 -2.64
C SER A 46 -13.35 16.26 -1.85
N GLY A 47 -12.33 17.03 -1.44
CA GLY A 47 -12.48 18.18 -0.55
C GLY A 47 -12.88 17.81 0.90
N LEU A 48 -12.93 16.51 1.25
CA LEU A 48 -13.30 16.06 2.60
C LEU A 48 -12.18 16.25 3.62
N LEU A 49 -10.93 16.24 3.16
CA LEU A 49 -9.76 16.35 4.02
C LEU A 49 -9.14 17.75 3.95
N PRO A 50 -8.46 18.21 5.03
CA PRO A 50 -7.73 19.48 4.99
C PRO A 50 -6.63 19.48 3.91
N ALA A 51 -6.57 20.56 3.12
CA ALA A 51 -5.59 20.72 2.05
C ALA A 51 -4.12 20.67 2.53
N ALA A 52 -3.85 21.08 3.77
CA ALA A 52 -2.54 20.95 4.43
C ALA A 52 -2.26 19.51 4.96
N GLY A 53 -2.73 18.53 4.20
CA GLY A 53 -2.79 17.11 4.54
C GLY A 53 -1.56 16.31 4.13
N CYS A 54 -1.49 15.07 4.59
CA CYS A 54 -0.60 14.08 3.97
C CYS A 54 -1.27 13.63 2.68
N ARG A 55 -0.59 13.76 1.53
CA ARG A 55 -1.18 13.40 0.23
C ARG A 55 -1.58 11.94 0.15
N ILE A 56 -0.82 11.03 0.75
CA ILE A 56 -1.15 9.60 0.80
C ILE A 56 -2.53 9.39 1.45
N ILE A 57 -2.84 10.13 2.53
CA ILE A 57 -4.14 10.01 3.21
C ILE A 57 -5.29 10.56 2.35
N ALA A 58 -5.04 11.64 1.61
CA ALA A 58 -6.01 12.14 0.62
C ALA A 58 -6.24 11.10 -0.49
N ASN A 59 -5.18 10.51 -1.04
CA ASN A 59 -5.30 9.44 -2.03
C ASN A 59 -6.18 8.30 -1.53
N ILE A 60 -6.01 7.85 -0.27
CA ILE A 60 -6.84 6.77 0.29
C ILE A 60 -8.34 7.08 0.18
N VAL A 61 -8.73 8.28 0.64
CA VAL A 61 -10.14 8.70 0.68
C VAL A 61 -10.67 9.00 -0.73
N ASP A 62 -9.90 9.74 -1.54
CA ASP A 62 -10.29 10.15 -2.89
C ASP A 62 -10.42 8.92 -3.81
N ASN A 63 -9.47 7.98 -3.74
CA ASN A 63 -9.53 6.73 -4.49
C ASN A 63 -10.75 5.90 -4.08
N ALA A 64 -11.02 5.77 -2.78
CA ALA A 64 -12.17 4.99 -2.31
C ALA A 64 -13.50 5.57 -2.82
N LEU A 65 -13.68 6.88 -2.72
CA LEU A 65 -14.85 7.59 -3.24
C LEU A 65 -14.99 7.46 -4.75
N HIS A 66 -13.87 7.57 -5.48
CA HIS A 66 -13.86 7.45 -6.93
C HIS A 66 -14.18 6.03 -7.41
N LEU A 67 -13.76 5.00 -6.66
CA LEU A 67 -14.10 3.62 -6.95
C LEU A 67 -15.58 3.32 -6.67
N GLY A 68 -16.16 3.93 -5.62
CA GLY A 68 -17.59 3.86 -5.29
C GLY A 68 -18.09 2.42 -5.17
N ASP A 69 -19.21 2.10 -5.81
CA ASP A 69 -19.87 0.77 -5.75
C ASP A 69 -19.00 -0.40 -6.25
N ARG A 70 -17.90 -0.11 -6.96
CA ARG A 70 -16.92 -1.13 -7.38
C ARG A 70 -16.03 -1.57 -6.22
N LEU A 71 -15.79 -0.69 -5.24
CA LEU A 71 -15.01 -1.00 -4.04
C LEU A 71 -15.86 -1.84 -3.08
N ALA A 72 -15.51 -3.11 -2.96
CA ALA A 72 -16.24 -4.07 -2.15
C ALA A 72 -15.93 -3.95 -0.66
N LEU A 73 -14.67 -3.70 -0.34
CA LEU A 73 -14.16 -3.50 1.01
C LEU A 73 -12.81 -2.77 0.98
N VAL A 74 -12.41 -2.27 2.14
CA VAL A 74 -11.06 -1.75 2.39
C VAL A 74 -10.39 -2.53 3.51
N VAL A 75 -9.22 -3.12 3.25
CA VAL A 75 -8.34 -3.68 4.30
C VAL A 75 -7.39 -2.58 4.77
N ALA A 76 -7.66 -2.04 5.95
CA ALA A 76 -7.06 -0.83 6.46
C ALA A 76 -5.97 -1.12 7.50
N ALA A 77 -4.70 -0.82 7.22
CA ALA A 77 -3.66 -0.87 8.26
C ALA A 77 -3.86 0.26 9.29
N VAL A 78 -4.15 -0.10 10.54
CA VAL A 78 -4.46 0.83 11.64
C VAL A 78 -3.63 0.57 12.90
N GLY A 79 -2.69 -0.37 12.85
CA GLY A 79 -1.85 -0.75 14.00
C GLY A 79 -0.85 0.33 14.41
N GLU A 80 0.07 -0.08 15.28
CA GLU A 80 1.25 0.68 15.73
C GLU A 80 2.17 1.06 14.56
N ASP A 81 2.00 0.36 13.43
CA ASP A 81 2.68 0.59 12.16
C ASP A 81 2.18 1.81 11.38
N LYS A 82 1.01 2.37 11.74
CA LYS A 82 0.42 3.51 11.02
C LYS A 82 0.35 4.78 11.88
N CYS A 83 0.50 5.92 11.22
CA CYS A 83 0.26 7.24 11.83
C CYS A 83 -1.24 7.47 12.10
N ASP A 84 -1.55 8.39 13.01
CA ASP A 84 -2.95 8.65 13.41
C ASP A 84 -3.85 9.07 12.24
N ARG A 85 -3.31 9.79 11.24
CA ARG A 85 -4.10 10.13 10.04
C ARG A 85 -4.48 8.90 9.22
N GLY A 86 -3.61 7.89 9.16
CA GLY A 86 -3.93 6.61 8.51
C GLY A 86 -4.94 5.79 9.29
N ARG A 87 -4.94 5.89 10.63
CA ARG A 87 -5.97 5.28 11.47
C ARG A 87 -7.34 5.95 11.29
N HIS A 88 -7.36 7.28 11.28
CA HIS A 88 -8.60 8.04 11.04
C HIS A 88 -9.15 7.87 9.63
N ALA A 89 -8.31 7.56 8.63
CA ALA A 89 -8.81 7.23 7.28
C ALA A 89 -9.78 6.04 7.30
N ALA A 90 -9.51 5.00 8.11
CA ALA A 90 -10.43 3.87 8.28
C ALA A 90 -11.79 4.33 8.81
N MET A 91 -11.79 5.10 9.91
CA MET A 91 -12.99 5.67 10.53
C MET A 91 -13.79 6.53 9.53
N ILE A 92 -13.13 7.41 8.78
CA ILE A 92 -13.80 8.26 7.77
C ILE A 92 -14.45 7.40 6.70
N LEU A 93 -13.77 6.35 6.20
CA LEU A 93 -14.33 5.47 5.19
C LEU A 93 -15.55 4.68 5.72
N GLU A 94 -15.51 4.22 6.96
CA GLU A 94 -16.67 3.58 7.61
C GLU A 94 -17.86 4.55 7.74
N GLU A 95 -17.62 5.79 8.18
CA GLU A 95 -18.66 6.82 8.29
C GLU A 95 -19.27 7.20 6.93
N LEU A 96 -18.48 7.11 5.86
CA LEU A 96 -18.94 7.28 4.47
C LEU A 96 -19.69 6.06 3.92
N GLY A 97 -19.78 4.97 4.68
CA GLY A 97 -20.54 3.77 4.34
C GLY A 97 -19.76 2.69 3.61
N PHE A 98 -18.42 2.79 3.53
CA PHE A 98 -17.59 1.70 3.02
C PHE A 98 -17.45 0.58 4.05
N GLU A 99 -17.42 -0.67 3.59
CA GLU A 99 -17.03 -1.79 4.44
C GLU A 99 -15.51 -1.74 4.68
N VAL A 100 -15.10 -1.65 5.94
CA VAL A 100 -13.68 -1.60 6.33
C VAL A 100 -13.35 -2.78 7.24
N VAL A 101 -12.21 -3.41 6.96
CA VAL A 101 -11.59 -4.42 7.83
C VAL A 101 -10.30 -3.84 8.35
N GLU A 102 -10.29 -3.50 9.64
CA GLU A 102 -9.09 -3.05 10.31
C GLU A 102 -8.04 -4.17 10.40
N SER A 103 -6.81 -3.82 10.04
CA SER A 103 -5.63 -4.64 10.15
C SER A 103 -4.66 -4.04 11.15
N ARG A 104 -4.37 -4.80 12.20
CA ARG A 104 -3.28 -4.55 13.15
C ARG A 104 -2.27 -5.67 13.03
N PHE A 105 -0.98 -5.37 13.17
CA PHE A 105 0.09 -6.34 12.93
C PHE A 105 0.66 -6.85 14.27
N PRO A 106 0.19 -8.00 14.79
CA PRO A 106 0.63 -8.48 16.09
C PRO A 106 2.04 -9.12 15.98
N PRO A 107 2.83 -9.14 17.08
CA PRO A 107 4.20 -9.64 17.05
C PRO A 107 4.39 -11.08 16.57
N ASP A 108 3.40 -11.95 16.78
CA ASP A 108 3.41 -13.35 16.36
C ASP A 108 3.23 -13.55 14.85
N GLU A 109 2.80 -12.51 14.14
CA GLU A 109 2.70 -12.51 12.67
C GLU A 109 3.85 -11.78 11.99
N TYR A 110 4.86 -11.35 12.74
CA TYR A 110 6.05 -10.70 12.19
C TYR A 110 6.79 -11.65 11.24
N GLU A 111 6.91 -11.22 9.98
CA GLU A 111 7.59 -11.98 8.96
C GLU A 111 9.06 -11.57 8.88
N SER A 112 9.98 -12.51 9.11
CA SER A 112 11.40 -12.31 8.81
C SER A 112 11.67 -12.70 7.36
N ARG A 113 11.83 -11.71 6.49
CA ARG A 113 12.07 -11.91 5.06
C ARG A 113 13.48 -11.43 4.67
N PRO A 114 14.13 -12.09 3.70
CA PRO A 114 15.28 -11.51 3.03
C PRO A 114 14.90 -10.14 2.44
N LEU A 115 15.84 -9.20 2.47
CA LEU A 115 15.64 -7.82 1.99
C LEU A 115 16.43 -7.55 0.69
N PRO A 116 16.27 -8.36 -0.38
CA PRO A 116 17.11 -8.27 -1.56
C PRO A 116 17.00 -6.92 -2.26
N TYR A 117 15.81 -6.34 -2.33
CA TYR A 117 15.56 -5.03 -2.95
C TYR A 117 16.12 -3.87 -2.10
N SER A 118 16.25 -4.06 -0.79
CA SER A 118 16.79 -3.04 0.11
C SER A 118 18.30 -2.89 0.02
N VAL A 119 19.03 -3.99 -0.23
CA VAL A 119 20.51 -4.01 -0.25
C VAL A 119 21.11 -4.23 -1.64
N GLY A 120 20.26 -4.40 -2.65
CA GLY A 120 20.65 -4.61 -4.04
C GLY A 120 20.99 -3.31 -4.78
N ARG A 121 21.79 -3.43 -5.84
CA ARG A 121 22.06 -2.36 -6.80
C ARG A 121 20.89 -2.21 -7.77
N GLY A 122 20.54 -0.97 -8.09
CA GLY A 122 19.62 -0.60 -9.16
C GLY A 122 18.84 0.67 -8.86
N PRO A 123 18.03 1.17 -9.80
CA PRO A 123 17.22 2.36 -9.62
C PRO A 123 16.39 2.29 -8.33
N LEU A 124 16.42 3.35 -7.51
CA LEU A 124 15.76 3.34 -6.20
C LEU A 124 14.24 3.25 -6.34
N ALA A 125 13.66 3.96 -7.32
CA ALA A 125 12.23 3.93 -7.63
C ALA A 125 11.72 2.51 -7.92
N GLU A 126 12.41 1.79 -8.80
CA GLU A 126 12.06 0.42 -9.17
C GLU A 126 12.15 -0.54 -7.98
N ARG A 127 13.20 -0.41 -7.15
CA ARG A 127 13.36 -1.27 -5.97
C ARG A 127 12.29 -0.98 -4.91
N ILE A 128 11.87 0.27 -4.71
CA ILE A 128 10.77 0.61 -3.80
C ILE A 128 9.44 0.05 -4.34
N ASP A 129 9.14 0.23 -5.63
CA ASP A 129 7.95 -0.34 -6.28
C ASP A 129 7.90 -1.87 -6.14
N LEU A 130 9.04 -2.55 -6.31
CA LEU A 130 9.15 -3.98 -6.08
C LEU A 130 8.86 -4.38 -4.63
N ILE A 131 9.35 -3.62 -3.64
CA ILE A 131 9.02 -3.90 -2.24
C ILE A 131 7.52 -3.74 -1.99
N MET A 132 6.91 -2.66 -2.49
CA MET A 132 5.46 -2.42 -2.37
C MET A 132 4.63 -3.52 -3.01
N LYS A 133 5.02 -4.01 -4.19
CA LYS A 133 4.38 -5.18 -4.83
C LYS A 133 4.41 -6.41 -3.93
N THR A 134 5.43 -6.54 -3.06
CA THR A 134 5.50 -7.66 -2.13
C THR A 134 4.49 -7.61 -0.99
N VAL A 135 3.77 -6.51 -0.79
CA VAL A 135 2.69 -6.44 0.20
C VAL A 135 1.62 -7.47 -0.12
N VAL A 136 1.18 -7.53 -1.38
CA VAL A 136 0.14 -8.47 -1.85
C VAL A 136 0.70 -9.78 -2.39
N ASP A 137 1.91 -9.77 -2.98
CA ASP A 137 2.55 -10.97 -3.52
C ASP A 137 3.90 -11.26 -2.84
N PRO A 138 3.97 -12.22 -1.91
CA PRO A 138 5.22 -12.52 -1.22
C PRO A 138 6.32 -13.11 -2.10
N ALA A 139 6.03 -13.54 -3.34
CA ALA A 139 7.03 -14.10 -4.22
C ALA A 139 7.88 -12.97 -4.82
N PRO A 140 9.17 -12.83 -4.45
CA PRO A 140 10.04 -11.89 -5.14
C PRO A 140 10.15 -12.31 -6.62
N PRO A 141 10.05 -11.39 -7.60
CA PRO A 141 10.30 -11.71 -9.00
C PRO A 141 11.60 -12.50 -9.19
N ALA A 142 11.58 -13.46 -10.11
CA ALA A 142 12.72 -14.31 -10.41
C ALA A 142 13.91 -13.46 -10.88
N GLY A 143 14.91 -13.28 -10.01
CA GLY A 143 16.10 -12.46 -10.28
C GLY A 143 16.23 -11.26 -9.33
N PRO A 144 16.48 -11.47 -8.04
CA PRO A 144 16.77 -10.37 -7.13
C PRO A 144 18.01 -9.59 -7.60
N PRO A 145 18.08 -8.26 -7.36
CA PRO A 145 19.24 -7.46 -7.72
C PRO A 145 20.50 -7.97 -7.01
N ALA A 146 21.65 -7.83 -7.67
CA ALA A 146 22.93 -8.14 -7.06
C ALA A 146 23.16 -7.22 -5.84
N ARG A 147 23.54 -7.81 -4.70
CA ARG A 147 23.90 -7.05 -3.49
C ARG A 147 25.05 -6.07 -3.80
N CYS A 148 25.01 -4.89 -3.19
CA CYS A 148 26.08 -3.90 -3.30
C CYS A 148 26.39 -3.23 -1.95
N GLU A 149 27.56 -2.59 -1.86
CA GLU A 149 27.88 -1.71 -0.73
C GLU A 149 27.15 -0.36 -0.87
N PRO A 150 26.57 0.18 0.21
CA PRO A 150 25.79 1.41 0.14
C PRO A 150 26.70 2.62 -0.04
N SER A 151 26.32 3.52 -0.97
CA SER A 151 26.86 4.88 -0.96
C SER A 151 26.00 5.84 -0.14
N HIS A 152 24.70 5.56 -0.06
CA HIS A 152 23.67 6.36 0.61
C HIS A 152 22.63 5.46 1.26
N GLY A 153 21.84 6.02 2.17
CA GLY A 153 20.68 5.37 2.76
C GLY A 153 19.42 6.20 2.56
N PHE A 154 18.35 5.55 2.12
CA PHE A 154 17.00 6.11 2.09
C PHE A 154 16.22 5.61 3.31
N TRP A 155 15.85 6.53 4.21
CA TRP A 155 14.98 6.27 5.37
C TRP A 155 13.65 6.99 5.16
N GLY A 156 12.59 6.24 4.88
CA GLY A 156 11.28 6.85 4.66
C GLY A 156 10.18 5.84 4.41
N VAL A 157 9.01 6.40 4.11
CA VAL A 157 7.90 5.73 3.44
C VAL A 157 7.99 6.00 1.93
N PRO A 158 7.39 5.16 1.07
CA PRO A 158 7.31 5.46 -0.36
C PRO A 158 6.71 6.87 -0.57
N PRO A 159 7.41 7.77 -1.29
CA PRO A 159 6.92 9.12 -1.52
C PRO A 159 5.74 9.08 -2.50
N ASN A 160 4.80 10.02 -2.36
CA ASN A 160 3.75 10.19 -3.36
C ASN A 160 4.31 10.52 -4.75
N ASP A 161 5.42 11.27 -4.81
CA ASP A 161 6.11 11.61 -6.05
C ASP A 161 7.39 10.76 -6.18
N PHE A 162 7.31 9.68 -6.97
CA PHE A 162 8.42 8.74 -7.16
C PHE A 162 9.63 9.37 -7.88
N ARG A 163 9.47 10.49 -8.59
CA ARG A 163 10.56 11.14 -9.33
C ARG A 163 11.68 11.62 -8.41
N ILE A 164 11.38 11.86 -7.12
CA ILE A 164 12.40 12.22 -6.14
C ILE A 164 13.42 11.08 -5.92
N LEU A 165 13.01 9.84 -6.16
CA LEU A 165 13.85 8.66 -5.98
C LEU A 165 14.90 8.55 -7.09
N ASP A 166 14.65 9.15 -8.25
CA ASP A 166 15.58 9.19 -9.39
C ASP A 166 16.83 10.05 -9.13
N LEU A 167 16.80 10.86 -8.06
CA LEU A 167 17.94 11.67 -7.62
C LEU A 167 19.01 10.84 -6.90
N PHE A 168 18.67 9.61 -6.49
CA PHE A 168 19.54 8.77 -5.67
C PHE A 168 20.40 7.83 -6.53
N PRO A 169 21.67 7.59 -6.15
CA PRO A 169 22.49 6.60 -6.83
C PRO A 169 21.90 5.19 -6.74
N GLU A 170 22.18 4.36 -7.73
CA GLU A 170 21.75 2.95 -7.77
C GLU A 170 22.27 2.11 -6.59
N THR A 171 23.31 2.58 -5.91
CA THR A 171 23.88 1.95 -4.71
C THR A 171 23.25 2.45 -3.41
N THR A 172 22.10 3.12 -3.47
CA THR A 172 21.37 3.57 -2.27
C THR A 172 20.67 2.39 -1.60
N HIS A 173 20.95 2.12 -0.33
CA HIS A 173 20.20 1.12 0.42
C HIS A 173 18.88 1.69 0.96
N ILE A 174 17.86 0.84 1.05
CA ILE A 174 16.54 1.19 1.58
C ILE A 174 16.45 0.73 3.03
N TYR A 175 16.02 1.62 3.90
CA TYR A 175 15.89 1.38 5.33
C TYR A 175 14.56 1.92 5.87
N GLY A 176 14.28 1.67 7.15
CA GLY A 176 13.10 2.19 7.84
C GLY A 176 11.81 1.49 7.38
N TRP A 177 10.74 2.27 7.25
CA TRP A 177 9.38 1.78 7.03
C TRP A 177 9.12 1.16 5.66
N THR A 178 9.91 1.53 4.64
CA THR A 178 9.71 1.02 3.28
C THR A 178 10.14 -0.45 3.13
N ARG A 179 11.04 -0.96 3.98
CA ARG A 179 11.58 -2.33 3.87
C ARG A 179 10.69 -3.35 4.57
#